data_AF-A0A1G7XPP3-F1
#
_entry.id   AF-A0A1G7XPP3-F1
#
_cell.length_a   1.000
_cell.length_b   1.000
_cell.length_c   1.000
_cell.angle_alpha   90.00
_cell.angle_beta   90.00
_cell.angle_gamma   90.00
#
_symmetry.space_group_name_H-M   'P 1'
#
loop_
_entity.id
_entity.type
_entity.pdbx_description
1 polymer ?
#
loop_
_entity_poly.entity_id
_entity_poly.type
_entity_poly.pdbx_seq_one_letter_code
_entity_poly.pdbx_strand_id
1 'polypeptide(L)'
;MKPVAIAFLLLGFSVAASAAQTPPGTHGERAPAAEPMKRFAWRDEAAGYTFVAPPRWTGKVTAVPLDSAALAKSGATSGVRFVAGSKTLLVLLSSDDERAHAMATSGARELSRNDGHVLSVKTEAESGSLALTDQELADAVQWDGAASGTAVR
;
A
#
# COMPACT_ATOMS: atom_id res chain seq x y z
N MET A 1 9.12 -52.38 71.46
CA MET A 1 7.99 -53.07 70.79
C MET A 1 7.54 -52.19 69.64
N LYS A 2 7.54 -52.71 68.40
CA LYS A 2 6.79 -52.15 67.27
C LYS A 2 5.65 -53.15 67.00
N PRO A 3 4.42 -52.67 66.78
CA PRO A 3 3.78 -52.98 65.50
C PRO A 3 2.98 -51.78 64.92
N VAL A 4 3.03 -51.55 63.59
CA VAL A 4 1.94 -51.81 62.58
C VAL A 4 0.94 -50.63 62.55
N ALA A 5 0.79 -49.79 61.52
CA ALA A 5 0.66 -49.87 60.05
C ALA A 5 -0.79 -49.59 59.58
N ILE A 6 -0.91 -49.09 58.34
CA ILE A 6 -2.09 -49.05 57.42
C ILE A 6 -3.03 -47.84 57.66
N ALA A 7 -3.03 -46.78 56.84
CA ALA A 7 -3.42 -46.61 55.42
C ALA A 7 -4.93 -46.38 55.21
N PHE A 8 -5.26 -45.29 54.48
CA PHE A 8 -6.26 -45.14 53.38
C PHE A 8 -6.61 -43.63 53.24
N LEU A 9 -6.14 -42.92 52.21
CA LEU A 9 -6.76 -42.72 50.89
C LEU A 9 -7.98 -41.78 50.94
N LEU A 10 -7.85 -40.55 50.42
CA LEU A 10 -8.60 -40.03 49.26
C LEU A 10 -8.44 -38.51 49.04
N LEU A 11 -7.93 -38.20 47.85
CA LEU A 11 -8.36 -37.15 46.91
C LEU A 11 -8.32 -35.67 47.31
N GLY A 12 -7.37 -34.97 46.69
CA GLY A 12 -7.37 -33.52 46.49
C GLY A 12 -6.23 -33.10 45.57
N PHE A 13 -6.23 -33.63 44.35
CA PHE A 13 -5.27 -33.31 43.27
C PHE A 13 -5.35 -31.82 42.91
N SER A 14 -4.32 -31.05 43.26
CA SER A 14 -4.08 -29.74 42.65
C SER A 14 -2.98 -29.88 41.59
N VAL A 15 -3.45 -29.96 40.35
CA VAL A 15 -2.83 -29.47 39.11
C VAL A 15 -1.47 -30.07 38.74
N ALA A 16 -1.54 -31.11 37.89
CA ALA A 16 -0.54 -31.32 36.86
C ALA A 16 -0.78 -30.30 35.73
N ALA A 17 0.18 -29.40 35.53
CA ALA A 17 0.61 -28.96 34.21
C ALA A 17 1.92 -28.20 34.40
N SER A 18 3.04 -28.87 34.08
CA SER A 18 4.30 -28.19 33.82
C SER A 18 4.11 -27.30 32.60
N ALA A 19 3.61 -26.08 32.81
CA ALA A 19 3.89 -24.98 31.90
C ALA A 19 5.36 -24.66 32.12
N ALA A 20 6.20 -25.11 31.20
CA ALA A 20 7.58 -24.65 31.11
C ALA A 20 7.53 -23.12 31.09
N GLN A 21 7.90 -22.51 32.22
CA GLN A 21 8.14 -21.09 32.31
C GLN A 21 9.31 -20.82 31.38
N THR A 22 9.03 -20.32 30.17
CA THR A 22 10.02 -19.54 29.43
C THR A 22 10.56 -18.50 30.42
N PRO A 23 11.88 -18.45 30.65
CA PRO A 23 12.45 -17.49 31.58
C PRO A 23 11.96 -16.10 31.17
N PRO A 24 11.55 -15.25 32.12
CA PRO A 24 11.18 -13.88 31.80
C PRO A 24 12.41 -13.20 31.20
N GLY A 25 12.46 -13.14 29.87
CA GLY A 25 13.30 -12.19 29.18
C GLY A 25 12.92 -10.81 29.69
N THR A 26 13.89 -9.91 29.75
CA THR A 26 13.77 -8.54 30.22
C THR A 26 12.78 -7.76 29.32
N HIS A 27 11.48 -8.02 29.44
CA HIS A 27 10.40 -7.41 28.67
C HIS A 27 10.06 -6.04 29.28
N GLY A 28 11.02 -5.13 29.22
CA GLY A 28 10.84 -3.71 29.52
C GLY A 28 11.20 -2.81 28.34
N GLU A 29 11.90 -3.34 27.33
CA GLU A 29 12.17 -2.57 26.13
C GLU A 29 10.92 -2.58 25.23
N ARG A 30 10.41 -1.37 24.98
CA ARG A 30 9.43 -1.11 23.93
C ARG A 30 9.94 -1.78 22.65
N ALA A 31 9.09 -2.56 21.98
CA ALA A 31 9.43 -3.13 20.68
C ALA A 31 10.08 -2.05 19.81
N PRO A 32 11.25 -2.31 19.19
CA PRO A 32 11.90 -1.32 18.36
C PRO A 32 10.89 -0.80 17.33
N ALA A 33 10.90 0.51 17.12
CA ALA A 33 9.97 1.14 16.19
C ALA A 33 10.05 0.40 14.85
N ALA A 34 8.91 -0.04 14.33
CA ALA A 34 8.86 -0.79 13.08
C ALA A 34 9.56 0.03 12.00
N GLU A 35 10.66 -0.49 11.45
CA GLU A 35 11.31 0.15 10.31
C GLU A 35 10.29 0.28 9.18
N PRO A 36 10.14 1.48 8.57
CA PRO A 36 9.19 1.65 7.50
C PRO A 36 9.59 0.75 6.34
N MET A 37 8.74 -0.22 6.02
CA MET A 37 8.96 -1.14 4.91
C MET A 37 9.25 -0.35 3.64
N LYS A 38 10.27 -0.76 2.87
CA LYS A 38 10.60 -0.13 1.58
C LYS A 38 9.36 -0.12 0.69
N ARG A 39 8.91 1.08 0.33
CA ARG A 39 7.76 1.28 -0.56
C ARG A 39 8.23 1.48 -1.99
N PHE A 40 7.34 1.16 -2.93
CA PHE A 40 7.50 1.57 -4.30
C PHE A 40 7.17 3.06 -4.40
N ALA A 41 8.04 3.84 -5.05
CA ALA A 41 7.83 5.24 -5.31
C ALA A 41 8.19 5.57 -6.76
N TRP A 42 7.36 6.37 -7.41
CA TRP A 42 7.63 6.91 -8.74
C TRP A 42 7.26 8.39 -8.75
N ARG A 43 8.04 9.19 -9.49
CA ARG A 43 7.99 10.64 -9.48
C ARG A 43 7.65 11.15 -10.88
N ASP A 44 6.63 11.99 -10.97
CA ASP A 44 6.36 12.80 -12.16
C ASP A 44 6.87 14.22 -11.92
N GLU A 45 8.02 14.55 -12.52
CA GLU A 45 8.58 15.89 -12.39
C GLU A 45 7.81 16.93 -13.22
N ALA A 46 7.14 16.51 -14.29
CA ALA A 46 6.40 17.44 -15.14
C ALA A 46 5.09 17.89 -14.47
N ALA A 47 4.46 16.99 -13.72
CA ALA A 47 3.23 17.27 -12.99
C ALA A 47 3.45 17.63 -11.51
N GLY A 48 4.66 17.47 -10.96
CA GLY A 48 4.97 17.85 -9.57
C GLY A 48 4.30 16.96 -8.52
N TYR A 49 4.31 15.64 -8.72
CA TYR A 49 3.79 14.69 -7.73
C TYR A 49 4.60 13.40 -7.64
N THR A 50 4.49 12.74 -6.49
CA THR A 50 5.06 11.43 -6.23
C THR A 50 3.95 10.42 -6.01
N PHE A 51 4.00 9.30 -6.71
CA PHE A 51 3.16 8.15 -6.47
C PHE A 51 3.88 7.16 -5.55
N VAL A 52 3.33 6.94 -4.35
CA VAL A 52 3.88 6.01 -3.35
C VAL A 52 2.93 4.85 -3.17
N ALA A 53 3.27 3.70 -3.76
CA ALA A 53 2.42 2.53 -3.71
C ALA A 53 2.66 1.71 -2.42
N PRO A 54 1.73 0.81 -2.06
CA PRO A 54 1.89 -0.10 -0.94
C PRO A 54 3.16 -0.97 -1.08
N PRO A 55 3.76 -1.42 0.04
CA PRO A 55 4.97 -2.25 0.03
C PRO A 55 4.87 -3.52 -0.83
N ARG A 56 3.65 -4.03 -1.10
CA ARG A 56 3.43 -5.21 -1.94
C ARG A 56 3.85 -5.03 -3.40
N TRP A 57 4.01 -3.79 -3.86
CA TRP A 57 4.50 -3.46 -5.21
C TRP A 57 6.02 -3.48 -5.33
N THR A 58 6.75 -3.32 -4.21
CA THR A 58 8.20 -3.23 -4.19
C THR A 58 8.84 -4.46 -4.84
N GLY A 59 9.67 -4.24 -5.87
CA GLY A 59 10.37 -5.29 -6.61
C GLY A 59 9.49 -6.11 -7.58
N LYS A 60 8.20 -5.79 -7.70
CA LYS A 60 7.25 -6.49 -8.60
C LYS A 60 6.68 -5.59 -9.69
N VAL A 61 6.53 -4.31 -9.39
CA VAL A 61 5.95 -3.32 -10.28
C VAL A 61 7.03 -2.41 -10.83
N THR A 62 6.95 -2.11 -12.11
CA THR A 62 7.80 -1.16 -12.82
C THR A 62 6.95 -0.01 -13.34
N ALA A 63 7.46 1.21 -13.23
CA ALA A 63 6.88 2.38 -13.88
C ALA A 63 7.46 2.53 -15.29
N VAL A 64 6.59 2.59 -16.29
CA VAL A 64 6.95 2.80 -17.70
C VAL A 64 6.27 4.09 -18.16
N PRO A 65 7.02 5.19 -18.36
CA PRO A 65 6.47 6.43 -18.90
C PRO A 65 5.79 6.19 -20.26
N LEU A 66 4.70 6.90 -20.52
CA LEU A 66 4.01 6.83 -21.80
C LEU A 66 4.80 7.55 -22.89
N ASP A 67 4.82 6.97 -24.09
CA ASP A 67 5.36 7.62 -25.27
C ASP A 67 4.44 8.73 -25.80
N SER A 68 4.96 9.57 -26.68
CA SER A 68 4.23 10.72 -27.23
C SER A 68 2.94 10.34 -27.96
N ALA A 69 2.86 9.16 -28.59
CA ALA A 69 1.65 8.73 -29.28
C ALA A 69 0.56 8.32 -28.28
N ALA A 70 0.95 7.63 -27.19
CA ALA A 70 0.05 7.31 -26.10
C ALA A 70 -0.47 8.57 -25.37
N LEU A 71 0.39 9.57 -25.16
CA LEU A 71 0.00 10.86 -24.57
C LEU A 71 -0.93 11.66 -25.49
N ALA A 72 -0.63 11.72 -26.79
CA ALA A 72 -1.50 12.38 -27.77
C ALA A 72 -2.90 11.76 -27.81
N LYS A 73 -2.98 10.43 -27.69
CA LYS A 73 -4.26 9.70 -27.67
C LYS A 73 -5.05 9.94 -26.38
N SER A 74 -4.38 10.11 -25.25
CA SER A 74 -5.04 10.37 -23.96
C SER A 74 -5.37 11.84 -23.74
N GLY A 75 -4.69 12.76 -24.42
CA GLY A 75 -4.77 14.21 -24.17
C GLY A 75 -3.93 14.68 -22.98
N ALA A 76 -3.25 13.77 -22.29
CA ALA A 76 -2.42 14.04 -21.13
C ALA A 76 -1.13 14.79 -21.51
N THR A 77 -0.62 15.59 -20.58
CA THR A 77 0.69 16.25 -20.70
C THR A 77 1.83 15.32 -20.29
N SER A 78 1.59 14.47 -19.29
CA SER A 78 2.47 13.39 -18.87
C SER A 78 1.67 12.16 -18.46
N GLY A 79 2.33 11.01 -18.35
CA GLY A 79 1.66 9.79 -17.93
C GLY A 79 2.60 8.62 -17.78
N VAL A 80 2.16 7.66 -16.97
CA VAL A 80 2.93 6.47 -16.62
C VAL A 80 2.03 5.25 -16.55
N ARG A 81 2.55 4.13 -17.01
CA ARG A 81 1.96 2.81 -16.87
C ARG A 81 2.70 2.04 -15.78
N PHE A 82 1.97 1.53 -14.80
CA PHE A 82 2.53 0.61 -13.81
C PHE A 82 2.29 -0.82 -14.27
N VAL A 83 3.38 -1.56 -14.48
CA VAL A 83 3.36 -2.91 -15.04
C VAL A 83 3.94 -3.93 -14.06
N ALA A 84 3.32 -5.11 -14.00
CA ALA A 84 3.86 -6.29 -13.35
C ALA A 84 4.03 -7.40 -14.39
N GLY A 85 5.28 -7.64 -14.81
CA GLY A 85 5.56 -8.49 -15.97
C GLY A 85 4.95 -7.92 -17.25
N SER A 86 4.12 -8.68 -17.94
CA SER A 86 3.40 -8.25 -19.15
C SER A 86 2.07 -7.53 -18.88
N LYS A 87 1.65 -7.44 -17.61
CA LYS A 87 0.34 -6.92 -17.25
C LYS A 87 0.41 -5.47 -16.82
N THR A 88 -0.45 -4.64 -17.39
CA THR A 88 -0.72 -3.30 -16.88
C THR A 88 -1.63 -3.41 -15.67
N LEU A 89 -1.25 -2.78 -14.56
CA LEU A 89 -2.09 -2.70 -13.37
C LEU A 89 -2.97 -1.45 -13.42
N LEU A 90 -2.33 -0.32 -13.70
CA LEU A 90 -3.00 0.96 -13.90
C LEU A 90 -2.15 1.91 -14.72
N VAL A 91 -2.80 2.92 -15.25
CA VAL A 91 -2.18 4.06 -15.93
C VAL A 91 -2.56 5.33 -15.17
N LEU A 92 -1.57 6.15 -14.85
CA LEU A 92 -1.77 7.51 -14.37
C LEU A 92 -1.52 8.48 -15.52
N LEU A 93 -2.38 9.48 -15.60
CA LEU A 93 -2.39 10.49 -16.65
C LEU A 93 -2.52 11.85 -15.99
N SER A 94 -1.55 12.72 -16.23
CA SER A 94 -1.56 14.09 -15.73
C SER A 94 -1.97 15.03 -16.85
N SER A 95 -2.83 15.98 -16.54
CA SER A 95 -3.30 16.99 -17.48
C SER A 95 -3.62 18.27 -16.75
N ASP A 96 -3.61 19.39 -17.45
CA ASP A 96 -4.13 20.63 -16.89
C ASP A 96 -5.66 20.64 -16.89
N ASP A 97 -6.22 21.53 -16.07
CA ASP A 97 -7.64 21.75 -15.83
C ASP A 97 -8.49 21.78 -17.11
N GLU A 98 -8.06 22.56 -18.10
CA GLU A 98 -8.76 22.73 -19.39
C GLU A 98 -8.84 21.41 -20.19
N ARG A 99 -7.84 20.54 -20.03
CA ARG A 99 -7.74 19.26 -20.73
C ARG A 99 -8.43 18.13 -20.00
N ALA A 100 -8.56 18.22 -18.67
CA ALA A 100 -9.19 17.20 -17.85
C ALA A 100 -10.63 16.89 -18.29
N HIS A 101 -11.40 17.90 -18.71
CA HIS A 101 -12.75 17.71 -19.25
C HIS A 101 -12.79 16.90 -20.54
N ALA A 102 -11.77 17.02 -21.40
CA ALA A 102 -11.64 16.20 -22.60
C ALA A 102 -11.20 14.75 -22.29
N MET A 103 -10.56 14.52 -21.14
CA MET A 103 -10.09 13.19 -20.73
C MET A 103 -11.18 12.28 -20.15
N ALA A 104 -12.29 12.85 -19.66
CA ALA A 104 -13.41 12.07 -19.11
C ALA A 104 -14.03 11.08 -20.12
N THR A 105 -13.93 11.36 -21.42
CA THR A 105 -14.39 10.47 -22.50
C THR A 105 -13.45 9.29 -22.77
N SER A 106 -12.23 9.29 -22.21
CA SER A 106 -11.22 8.22 -22.42
C SER A 106 -11.36 7.03 -21.45
N GLY A 107 -12.37 7.06 -20.58
CA GLY A 107 -12.59 6.07 -19.51
C GLY A 107 -11.62 6.23 -18.33
N ALA A 108 -10.88 7.34 -18.25
CA ALA A 108 -10.09 7.70 -17.08
C ALA A 108 -10.99 8.41 -16.05
N ARG A 109 -10.79 8.07 -14.77
CA ARG A 109 -11.45 8.78 -13.66
C ARG A 109 -10.47 9.76 -13.02
N GLU A 110 -10.95 10.93 -12.63
CA GLU A 110 -10.16 11.85 -11.82
C GLU A 110 -9.83 11.20 -10.46
N LEU A 111 -8.55 11.25 -10.08
CA LEU A 111 -8.04 10.71 -8.83
C LEU A 111 -7.72 11.83 -7.84
N SER A 112 -7.11 12.91 -8.32
CA SER A 112 -6.64 14.02 -7.49
C SER A 112 -6.41 15.26 -8.35
N ARG A 113 -6.50 16.43 -7.71
CA ARG A 113 -6.28 17.73 -8.32
C ARG A 113 -5.47 18.63 -7.41
N ASN A 114 -4.54 19.39 -7.97
CA ASN A 114 -3.76 20.39 -7.24
C ASN A 114 -3.21 21.45 -8.20
N ASP A 115 -3.35 22.72 -7.83
CA ASP A 115 -2.77 23.88 -8.54
C ASP A 115 -2.96 23.87 -10.08
N GLY A 116 -4.18 23.58 -10.54
CA GLY A 116 -4.51 23.51 -11.98
C GLY A 116 -4.07 22.23 -12.69
N HIS A 117 -3.37 21.32 -12.01
CA HIS A 117 -3.07 19.98 -12.49
C HIS A 117 -4.10 18.96 -11.99
N VAL A 118 -4.49 18.09 -12.90
CA VAL A 118 -5.46 17.01 -12.68
C VAL A 118 -4.77 15.69 -12.97
N LEU A 119 -4.80 14.81 -11.98
CA LEU A 119 -4.32 13.44 -12.09
C LEU A 119 -5.50 12.51 -12.27
N SER A 120 -5.52 11.82 -13.40
CA SER A 120 -6.52 10.81 -13.74
C SER A 120 -5.92 9.41 -13.71
N VAL A 121 -6.73 8.42 -13.34
CA VAL A 121 -6.34 7.01 -13.30
C VAL A 121 -7.22 6.15 -14.19
N LYS A 122 -6.58 5.20 -14.86
CA LYS A 122 -7.22 4.07 -15.55
C LYS A 122 -6.79 2.79 -14.86
N THR A 123 -7.70 2.11 -14.19
CA THR A 123 -7.44 0.82 -13.54
C THR A 123 -7.81 -0.33 -14.48
N GLU A 124 -6.98 -1.37 -14.52
CA GLU A 124 -7.28 -2.58 -15.29
C GLU A 124 -8.03 -3.58 -14.38
N ALA A 125 -9.17 -4.08 -14.85
CA ALA A 125 -10.15 -4.84 -14.05
C ALA A 125 -9.57 -6.12 -13.40
N GLU A 126 -8.48 -6.68 -13.93
CA GLU A 126 -7.93 -7.95 -13.48
C GLU A 126 -6.62 -7.82 -12.69
N SER A 127 -6.34 -6.71 -12.02
CA SER A 127 -5.03 -6.49 -11.37
C SER A 127 -4.70 -7.42 -10.18
N GLY A 128 -5.64 -8.29 -9.77
CA GLY A 128 -5.41 -9.37 -8.80
C GLY A 128 -4.88 -8.88 -7.46
N SER A 129 -3.94 -9.63 -6.87
CA SER A 129 -3.33 -9.28 -5.58
C SER A 129 -2.49 -7.98 -5.58
N LEU A 130 -2.20 -7.43 -6.76
CA LEU A 130 -1.51 -6.16 -6.93
C LEU A 130 -2.47 -5.00 -7.21
N ALA A 131 -3.77 -5.26 -7.33
CA ALA A 131 -4.77 -4.21 -7.43
C ALA A 131 -4.69 -3.26 -6.22
N LEU A 132 -4.87 -1.97 -6.47
CA LEU A 132 -5.01 -0.98 -5.42
C LEU A 132 -6.49 -0.73 -5.18
N THR A 133 -6.87 -0.64 -3.91
CA THR A 133 -8.19 -0.14 -3.53
C THR A 133 -8.30 1.36 -3.82
N ASP A 134 -9.52 1.89 -3.87
CA ASP A 134 -9.75 3.33 -4.08
C ASP A 134 -9.08 4.19 -3.00
N GLN A 135 -9.07 3.71 -1.75
CA GLN A 135 -8.41 4.39 -0.65
C GLN A 135 -6.90 4.41 -0.84
N GLU A 136 -6.29 3.27 -1.17
CA GLU A 136 -4.84 3.21 -1.41
C GLU A 136 -4.42 4.06 -2.61
N LEU A 137 -5.26 4.20 -3.62
CA LEU A 137 -5.00 5.09 -4.75
C LEU A 137 -5.02 6.56 -4.33
N ALA A 138 -6.00 6.97 -3.51
CA ALA A 138 -6.08 8.33 -3.02
C ALA A 138 -4.87 8.68 -2.12
N ASP A 139 -4.47 7.75 -1.25
CA ASP A 139 -3.35 7.95 -0.32
C ASP A 139 -1.97 7.85 -1.01
N ALA A 140 -1.91 7.20 -2.18
CA ALA A 140 -0.67 7.03 -2.93
C ALA A 140 -0.19 8.32 -3.60
N VAL A 141 -1.05 9.32 -3.80
CA VAL A 141 -0.68 10.57 -4.47
C VAL A 141 -0.17 11.58 -3.46
N GLN A 142 1.05 12.08 -3.69
CA GLN A 142 1.67 13.12 -2.87
C GLN A 142 2.11 14.26 -3.79
N TRP A 143 1.34 15.34 -3.81
CA TRP A 143 1.70 16.56 -4.53
C TRP A 143 2.85 17.29 -3.83
N ASP A 144 3.65 18.00 -4.61
CA ASP A 144 4.69 18.85 -4.06
C ASP A 144 4.14 19.93 -3.15
N GLY A 145 4.79 20.09 -2.00
CA GLY A 145 4.36 21.08 -0.99
C GLY A 145 3.03 20.76 -0.30
N ALA A 146 2.34 19.67 -0.68
CA ALA A 146 1.11 19.22 -0.02
C ALA A 146 1.38 18.09 0.98
N ALA A 147 0.53 17.97 2.00
CA ALA A 147 0.58 16.82 2.89
C ALA A 147 0.24 15.52 2.10
N SER A 148 0.88 14.40 2.45
CA SER A 148 0.57 13.10 1.83
C SER A 148 -0.92 12.76 1.99
N GLY A 149 -1.57 12.27 0.93
CA GLY A 149 -3.01 11.95 0.96
C GLY A 149 -3.94 13.15 0.78
N THR A 150 -3.41 14.32 0.41
CA THR A 150 -4.23 15.46 -0.04
C THR A 150 -4.71 15.22 -1.47
N ALA A 151 -5.51 14.16 -1.67
CA ALA A 151 -6.34 14.07 -2.85
C ALA A 151 -7.52 15.03 -2.65
N VAL A 152 -7.42 16.24 -3.21
CA VAL A 152 -8.59 17.11 -3.33
C VAL A 152 -9.51 16.43 -4.33
N ARG A 153 -10.62 15.88 -3.84
CA ARG A 153 -11.68 15.26 -4.63
C ARG A 153 -12.69 16.31 -5.07
#